data_AF-A0A6I7PBX5-F1
#
_entry.id   AF-A0A6I7PBX5-F1
#
_cell.length_a   1.000
_cell.length_b   1.000
_cell.length_c   1.000
_cell.angle_alpha   90.00
_cell.angle_beta   90.00
_cell.angle_gamma   90.00
#
_symmetry.space_group_name_H-M   'P 1'
#
loop_
_entity.id
_entity.type
_entity.pdbx_description
1 polymer ?
#
loop_
_entity_poly.entity_id
_entity_poly.type
_entity_poly.pdbx_seq_one_letter_code
_entity_poly.pdbx_strand_id
1 'polypeptide(L)'
;MDGPIVSVEGVWKLFGREAKQLMSRPLRNQSKADIQAKSGAVLALRDVTLDVRKGEFFVIMGLSGSGKSTLIRTLVRLIEPTVGRIVVNGEDILTFPSDRLMQYRRNAVAMVFQNFGLFPHYTVLDNAAYGLKVRREERSLREQKARAALKTVGLGGWEAYYPESLSGGMQQRVGLARALATDPEILLMDEPFSGLDPLIRRQLQDELVELQGRLQKTVVFVTHDLHEALKLGDRVAIMRDGEVIQIGTPEEIISNPADGYVRDFTRDASPARVLTAAGIMQEPAVLLYRWQGPRTARKILRDERCEWAFVVTRIREYVGLVTLDDLDRYVGEGGSDFAEVLRDGVEQCAPDMYVEQIFPLARETAFALPVVDESGRFLGEVRRRAVFDAMTGDHNGEGGTDA
;
A
#
# COMPACT_ATOMS: atom_id res chain seq x y z
N MET A 1 -20.59 -5.84 0.23
CA MET A 1 -19.36 -5.07 -0.03
C MET A 1 -19.72 -3.62 0.15
N ASP A 2 -19.21 -2.99 1.22
CA ASP A 2 -19.44 -1.56 1.44
C ASP A 2 -18.72 -0.77 0.33
N GLY A 3 -19.39 0.25 -0.21
CA GLY A 3 -18.85 1.08 -1.29
C GLY A 3 -17.62 1.91 -0.87
N PRO A 4 -16.99 2.65 -1.80
CA PRO A 4 -15.85 3.51 -1.49
C PRO A 4 -16.23 4.59 -0.47
N ILE A 5 -15.31 4.90 0.44
CA ILE A 5 -15.48 5.99 1.42
C ILE A 5 -15.22 7.36 0.78
N VAL A 6 -14.32 7.42 -0.20
CA VAL A 6 -14.08 8.59 -1.06
C VAL A 6 -14.13 8.15 -2.51
N SER A 7 -14.93 8.84 -3.32
CA SER A 7 -14.95 8.70 -4.77
C SER A 7 -14.73 10.06 -5.42
N VAL A 8 -13.79 10.12 -6.36
CA VAL A 8 -13.47 11.30 -7.17
C VAL A 8 -13.89 10.96 -8.59
N GLU A 9 -14.75 11.77 -9.19
CA GLU A 9 -15.35 11.49 -10.49
C GLU A 9 -15.08 12.67 -11.45
N GLY A 10 -14.22 12.44 -12.45
CA GLY A 10 -13.96 13.40 -13.53
C GLY A 10 -13.51 14.78 -13.05
N VAL A 11 -12.66 14.85 -12.01
CA VAL A 11 -12.26 16.13 -11.41
C VAL A 11 -11.21 16.85 -12.25
N TRP A 12 -11.50 18.10 -12.56
CA TRP A 12 -10.58 19.02 -13.21
C TRP A 12 -10.24 20.19 -12.31
N LYS A 13 -9.00 20.69 -12.43
CA LYS A 13 -8.58 21.93 -11.81
C LYS A 13 -7.67 22.71 -12.74
N LEU A 14 -8.15 23.89 -13.14
CA LEU A 14 -7.34 24.93 -13.77
C LEU A 14 -7.24 26.12 -12.82
N PHE A 15 -6.04 26.66 -12.69
CA PHE A 15 -5.78 27.95 -12.06
C PHE A 15 -5.77 29.05 -13.11
N GLY A 16 -6.40 30.19 -12.82
CA GLY A 16 -6.48 31.32 -13.74
C GLY A 16 -7.87 31.94 -13.76
N ARG A 17 -7.97 33.19 -14.24
CA ARG A 17 -9.23 33.96 -14.25
C ARG A 17 -10.31 33.32 -15.15
N GLU A 18 -9.90 32.71 -16.26
CA GLU A 18 -10.81 32.11 -17.26
C GLU A 18 -10.99 30.59 -17.09
N ALA A 19 -10.53 30.01 -15.99
CA ALA A 19 -10.51 28.56 -15.77
C ALA A 19 -11.85 27.86 -16.05
N LYS A 20 -12.97 28.42 -15.58
CA LYS A 20 -14.31 27.85 -15.82
C LYS A 20 -14.76 27.95 -17.28
N GLN A 21 -14.41 29.04 -17.96
CA GLN A 21 -14.79 29.24 -19.37
C GLN A 21 -14.01 28.28 -20.28
N LEU A 22 -12.76 27.98 -19.93
CA LEU A 22 -11.94 27.03 -20.68
C LEU A 22 -12.51 25.61 -20.67
N MET A 23 -13.30 25.24 -19.66
CA MET A 23 -13.92 23.91 -19.58
C MET A 23 -14.98 23.65 -20.67
N SER A 24 -15.48 24.68 -21.34
CA SER A 24 -16.37 24.50 -22.50
C SER A 24 -15.61 24.12 -23.78
N ARG A 25 -14.27 24.12 -23.76
CA ARG A 25 -13.40 23.77 -24.89
C ARG A 25 -12.92 22.32 -24.76
N PRO A 26 -12.57 21.66 -25.88
CA PRO A 26 -11.95 20.34 -25.85
C PRO A 26 -10.48 20.43 -25.40
N LEU A 27 -10.27 20.46 -24.07
CA LEU A 27 -8.93 20.56 -23.47
C LEU A 27 -8.24 19.20 -23.34
N ARG A 28 -8.99 18.09 -23.37
CA ARG A 28 -8.50 16.73 -23.02
C ARG A 28 -7.25 16.31 -23.79
N ASN A 29 -7.14 16.68 -25.06
CA ASN A 29 -6.01 16.29 -25.93
C ASN A 29 -4.92 17.37 -26.05
N GLN A 30 -5.02 18.49 -25.30
CA GLN A 30 -4.04 19.56 -25.36
C GLN A 30 -2.97 19.40 -24.27
N SER A 31 -1.72 19.69 -24.59
CA SER A 31 -0.65 19.66 -23.60
C SER A 31 -0.84 20.75 -22.55
N LYS A 32 -0.29 20.55 -21.35
CA LYS A 32 -0.31 21.55 -20.27
C LYS A 32 0.37 22.86 -20.70
N ALA A 33 1.46 22.76 -21.46
CA ALA A 33 2.18 23.90 -22.02
C ALA A 33 1.32 24.69 -23.02
N ASP A 34 0.59 24.02 -23.92
CA ASP A 34 -0.28 24.68 -24.89
C ASP A 34 -1.44 25.42 -24.23
N ILE A 35 -2.07 24.80 -23.22
CA ILE A 35 -3.16 25.42 -22.45
C ILE A 35 -2.64 26.68 -21.77
N GLN A 36 -1.46 26.60 -21.14
CA GLN A 36 -0.84 27.75 -20.47
C GLN A 36 -0.46 28.84 -21.46
N ALA A 37 0.16 28.51 -22.59
CA ALA A 37 0.57 29.49 -23.59
C ALA A 37 -0.62 30.23 -24.23
N LYS A 38 -1.73 29.53 -24.49
CA LYS A 38 -2.90 30.10 -25.17
C LYS A 38 -3.87 30.85 -24.25
N SER A 39 -3.92 30.49 -22.97
CA SER A 39 -4.93 31.01 -22.04
C SER A 39 -4.37 31.65 -20.77
N GLY A 40 -3.08 31.46 -20.49
CA GLY A 40 -2.47 31.82 -19.21
C GLY A 40 -2.93 30.96 -18.04
N ALA A 41 -3.84 29.99 -18.25
CA ALA A 41 -4.32 29.10 -17.20
C ALA A 41 -3.37 27.93 -16.97
N VAL A 42 -3.17 27.55 -15.70
CA VAL A 42 -2.33 26.41 -15.31
C VAL A 42 -3.21 25.21 -15.00
N LEU A 43 -3.09 24.15 -15.81
CA LEU A 43 -3.76 22.88 -15.57
C LEU A 43 -3.06 22.12 -14.43
N ALA A 44 -3.81 21.80 -13.39
CA ALA A 44 -3.32 21.08 -12.21
C ALA A 44 -3.94 19.68 -12.07
N LEU A 45 -5.21 19.51 -12.42
CA LEU A 45 -5.89 18.22 -12.48
C LEU A 45 -6.66 18.11 -13.79
N ARG A 46 -6.58 16.96 -14.44
CA ARG A 46 -7.23 16.64 -15.70
C ARG A 46 -7.99 15.34 -15.54
N ASP A 47 -9.31 15.44 -15.51
CA ASP A 47 -10.22 14.30 -15.55
C ASP A 47 -9.91 13.19 -14.53
N VAL A 48 -9.53 13.60 -13.32
CA VAL A 48 -9.09 12.66 -12.28
C VAL A 48 -10.29 11.87 -11.79
N THR A 49 -10.18 10.54 -11.88
CA THR A 49 -11.16 9.60 -11.34
C THR A 49 -10.45 8.55 -10.50
N LEU A 50 -10.87 8.37 -9.25
CA LEU A 50 -10.33 7.36 -8.34
C LEU A 50 -11.30 7.05 -7.20
N ASP A 51 -11.12 5.88 -6.59
CA ASP A 51 -11.86 5.43 -5.42
C ASP A 51 -10.91 4.98 -4.30
N VAL A 52 -11.24 5.41 -3.08
CA VAL A 52 -10.60 5.00 -1.83
C VAL A 52 -11.60 4.20 -1.00
N ARG A 53 -11.19 3.03 -0.53
CA ARG A 53 -11.96 2.11 0.30
C ARG A 53 -11.81 2.47 1.78
N LYS A 54 -12.79 2.08 2.58
CA LYS A 54 -12.75 2.31 4.03
C LYS A 54 -11.61 1.50 4.66
N GLY A 55 -10.79 2.15 5.50
CA GLY A 55 -9.65 1.52 6.18
C GLY A 55 -8.40 1.37 5.30
N GLU A 56 -8.49 1.74 4.02
CA GLU A 56 -7.40 1.64 3.07
C GLU A 56 -6.34 2.71 3.33
N PHE A 57 -5.07 2.32 3.22
CA PHE A 57 -3.94 3.22 3.07
C PHE A 57 -3.70 3.46 1.57
N PHE A 58 -4.34 4.49 1.04
CA PHE A 58 -4.29 4.83 -0.38
C PHE A 58 -3.21 5.88 -0.66
N VAL A 59 -2.22 5.51 -1.47
CA VAL A 59 -1.08 6.38 -1.79
C VAL A 59 -1.28 7.06 -3.14
N ILE A 60 -1.05 8.37 -3.21
CA ILE A 60 -0.99 9.16 -4.44
C ILE A 60 0.48 9.52 -4.67
N MET A 61 1.05 8.95 -5.73
CA MET A 61 2.46 9.08 -6.09
C MET A 61 2.65 9.85 -7.39
N GLY A 62 3.81 10.48 -7.58
CA GLY A 62 4.20 11.12 -8.83
C GLY A 62 5.21 12.24 -8.61
N LEU A 63 5.74 12.81 -9.69
CA LEU A 63 6.72 13.91 -9.60
C LEU A 63 6.14 15.20 -9.02
N SER A 64 7.04 16.10 -8.64
CA SER A 64 6.66 17.48 -8.34
C SER A 64 5.90 18.08 -9.54
N GLY A 65 4.80 18.79 -9.26
CA GLY A 65 3.95 19.40 -10.29
C GLY A 65 2.94 18.48 -10.97
N SER A 66 2.85 17.20 -10.60
CA SER A 66 1.88 16.25 -11.19
C SER A 66 0.44 16.40 -10.69
N GLY A 67 0.18 17.28 -9.72
CA GLY A 67 -1.18 17.59 -9.24
C GLY A 67 -1.57 16.96 -7.90
N LYS A 68 -0.75 16.08 -7.31
CA LYS A 68 -1.05 15.34 -6.07
C LYS A 68 -1.55 16.22 -4.90
N SER A 69 -0.78 17.23 -4.51
CA SER A 69 -1.16 18.15 -3.43
C SER A 69 -2.38 19.02 -3.80
N THR A 70 -2.65 19.21 -5.10
CA THR A 70 -3.87 19.89 -5.54
C THR A 70 -5.08 18.96 -5.34
N LEU A 71 -4.95 17.69 -5.72
CA LEU A 71 -5.99 16.67 -5.55
C LEU A 71 -6.34 16.44 -4.07
N ILE A 72 -5.35 16.25 -3.19
CA ILE A 72 -5.65 16.06 -1.77
C ILE A 72 -6.36 17.28 -1.15
N ARG A 73 -6.03 18.50 -1.63
CA ARG A 73 -6.66 19.74 -1.17
C ARG A 73 -8.07 19.95 -1.71
N THR A 74 -8.47 19.28 -2.81
CA THR A 74 -9.87 19.29 -3.25
C THR A 74 -10.75 18.41 -2.35
N LEU A 75 -10.19 17.32 -1.78
CA LEU A 75 -10.92 16.45 -0.84
C LEU A 75 -11.36 17.18 0.44
N VAL A 76 -10.61 18.18 0.88
CA VAL A 76 -10.99 19.06 2.02
C VAL A 76 -11.57 20.41 1.54
N ARG A 77 -11.75 20.59 0.22
CA ARG A 77 -12.16 21.85 -0.45
C ARG A 77 -11.34 23.08 -0.06
N LEU A 78 -10.07 22.91 0.33
CA LEU A 78 -9.13 24.04 0.48
C LEU A 78 -8.80 24.63 -0.91
N ILE A 79 -8.87 23.79 -1.94
CA ILE A 79 -8.89 24.20 -3.33
C ILE A 79 -10.22 23.72 -3.92
N GLU A 80 -11.00 24.63 -4.48
CA GLU A 80 -12.22 24.24 -5.20
C GLU A 80 -11.85 23.67 -6.57
N PRO A 81 -12.36 22.48 -6.96
CA PRO A 81 -12.21 21.98 -8.32
C PRO A 81 -12.90 22.92 -9.32
N THR A 82 -12.45 22.90 -10.57
CA THR A 82 -13.08 23.66 -11.65
C THR A 82 -14.39 23.00 -12.08
N VAL A 83 -14.37 21.68 -12.28
CA VAL A 83 -15.53 20.80 -12.54
C VAL A 83 -15.25 19.40 -11.99
N GLY A 84 -16.27 18.54 -12.01
CA GLY A 84 -16.22 17.16 -11.52
C GLY A 84 -17.03 17.00 -10.24
N ARG A 85 -16.92 15.83 -9.62
CA ARG A 85 -17.67 15.46 -8.43
C ARG A 85 -16.77 14.76 -7.43
N ILE A 86 -16.99 15.03 -6.14
CA ILE A 86 -16.26 14.37 -5.04
C ILE A 86 -17.29 13.89 -4.03
N VAL A 87 -17.40 12.58 -3.89
CA VAL A 87 -18.33 11.92 -2.97
C VAL A 87 -17.56 11.39 -1.78
N VAL A 88 -17.98 11.74 -0.56
CA VAL A 88 -17.43 11.21 0.68
C VAL A 88 -18.56 10.69 1.55
N ASN A 89 -18.46 9.44 2.02
CA ASN A 89 -19.54 8.77 2.76
C ASN A 89 -20.90 8.82 2.03
N GLY A 90 -20.87 8.67 0.69
CA GLY A 90 -22.07 8.70 -0.15
C GLY A 90 -22.64 10.10 -0.44
N GLU A 91 -22.02 11.17 0.07
CA GLU A 91 -22.47 12.54 -0.13
C GLU A 91 -21.52 13.35 -1.00
N ASP A 92 -22.06 14.11 -1.95
CA ASP A 92 -21.25 15.02 -2.78
C ASP A 92 -20.84 16.28 -1.99
N ILE A 93 -19.57 16.34 -1.59
CA ILE A 93 -19.04 17.40 -0.74
C ILE A 93 -19.00 18.77 -1.44
N LEU A 94 -19.03 18.81 -2.77
CA LEU A 94 -19.01 20.05 -3.54
C LEU A 94 -20.35 20.80 -3.44
N THR A 95 -21.44 20.08 -3.12
CA THR A 95 -22.77 20.65 -2.89
C THR A 95 -22.96 21.19 -1.48
N PHE A 96 -22.01 20.96 -0.57
CA PHE A 96 -22.17 21.35 0.82
C PHE A 96 -22.23 22.87 0.99
N PRO A 97 -23.26 23.39 1.70
CA PRO A 97 -23.25 24.77 2.16
C PRO A 97 -22.15 24.98 3.21
N SER A 98 -21.84 26.24 3.52
CA SER A 98 -20.74 26.63 4.42
C SER A 98 -20.71 25.87 5.74
N ASP A 99 -21.88 25.70 6.37
CA ASP A 99 -21.98 25.12 7.70
C ASP A 99 -21.77 23.61 7.66
N ARG A 100 -22.32 22.93 6.65
CA ARG A 100 -22.08 21.49 6.43
C ARG A 100 -20.62 21.21 6.06
N LEU A 101 -20.02 22.06 5.22
CA LEU A 101 -18.61 21.98 4.88
C LEU A 101 -17.72 22.16 6.11
N MET A 102 -18.09 23.07 7.02
CA MET A 102 -17.37 23.26 8.27
C MET A 102 -17.48 22.03 9.18
N GLN A 103 -18.66 21.39 9.27
CA GLN A 103 -18.82 20.15 10.03
C GLN A 103 -18.02 19.00 9.42
N TYR A 104 -18.03 18.86 8.10
CA TYR A 104 -17.21 17.89 7.38
C TYR A 104 -15.71 18.04 7.72
N ARG A 105 -15.17 19.26 7.60
CA ARG A 105 -13.77 19.56 7.94
C ARG A 105 -13.44 19.38 9.42
N ARG A 106 -14.43 19.57 10.30
CA ARG A 106 -14.24 19.41 11.73
C ARG A 106 -14.24 17.96 12.13
N ASN A 107 -15.08 17.12 11.55
CA ASN A 107 -15.41 15.80 12.11
C ASN A 107 -14.95 14.62 11.25
N ALA A 108 -15.10 14.70 9.92
CA ALA A 108 -14.87 13.55 9.05
C ALA A 108 -13.42 13.42 8.61
N VAL A 109 -12.74 14.55 8.37
CA VAL A 109 -11.39 14.58 7.80
C VAL A 109 -10.41 15.35 8.67
N ALA A 110 -9.15 14.93 8.66
CA ALA A 110 -8.05 15.75 9.19
C ALA A 110 -6.89 15.77 8.19
N MET A 111 -6.19 16.91 8.12
CA MET A 111 -5.08 17.12 7.19
C MET A 111 -3.75 17.28 7.94
N VAL A 112 -2.73 16.57 7.46
CA VAL A 112 -1.33 16.70 7.85
C VAL A 112 -0.59 17.34 6.68
N PHE A 113 0.05 18.48 6.93
CA PHE A 113 0.72 19.29 5.90
C PHE A 113 2.21 18.98 5.82
N GLN A 114 2.80 19.22 4.65
CA GLN A 114 4.24 19.11 4.40
C GLN A 114 5.10 19.94 5.37
N ASN A 115 4.76 21.21 5.61
CA ASN A 115 5.52 22.12 6.50
C ASN A 115 4.96 22.16 7.94
N PHE A 116 4.67 21.01 8.54
CA PHE A 116 4.11 20.76 9.90
C PHE A 116 2.77 21.45 10.26
N GLY A 117 2.56 22.68 9.80
CA GLY A 117 1.39 23.53 10.03
C GLY A 117 1.21 23.92 11.49
N LEU A 118 2.27 23.89 12.32
CA LEU A 118 2.17 24.17 13.76
C LEU A 118 2.09 25.68 14.03
N PHE A 119 1.32 26.04 15.05
CA PHE A 119 1.27 27.40 15.56
C PHE A 119 2.46 27.64 16.50
N PRO A 120 3.39 28.56 16.17
CA PRO A 120 4.62 28.73 16.95
C PRO A 120 4.38 29.35 18.33
N HIS A 121 3.30 30.10 18.48
CA HIS A 121 2.88 30.76 19.73
C HIS A 121 2.03 29.86 20.64
N TYR A 122 1.87 28.57 20.29
CA TYR A 122 1.14 27.59 21.07
C TYR A 122 2.06 26.45 21.49
N THR A 123 1.80 25.90 22.68
CA THR A 123 2.50 24.71 23.15
C THR A 123 2.20 23.50 22.28
N VAL A 124 2.96 22.42 22.46
CA VAL A 124 2.67 21.11 21.84
C VAL A 124 1.26 20.64 22.17
N LEU A 125 0.84 20.75 23.44
CA LEU A 125 -0.51 20.39 23.86
C LEU A 125 -1.57 21.25 23.19
N ASP A 126 -1.36 22.56 23.12
CA ASP A 126 -2.31 23.48 22.48
C ASP A 126 -2.44 23.23 20.98
N ASN A 127 -1.33 22.91 20.31
CA ASN A 127 -1.33 22.51 18.91
C ASN A 127 -2.13 21.22 18.70
N ALA A 128 -1.88 20.19 19.52
CA ALA A 128 -2.60 18.92 19.45
C ALA A 128 -4.10 19.08 19.77
N ALA A 129 -4.46 19.93 20.73
CA ALA A 129 -5.84 20.19 21.14
C ALA A 129 -6.60 21.18 20.22
N TYR A 130 -5.93 21.78 19.23
CA TYR A 130 -6.50 22.90 18.47
C TYR A 130 -7.79 22.54 17.73
N GLY A 131 -7.84 21.38 17.06
CA GLY A 131 -9.05 20.95 16.34
C GLY A 131 -10.26 20.79 17.27
N LEU A 132 -10.04 20.23 18.46
CA LEU A 132 -11.05 20.05 19.51
C LEU A 132 -11.49 21.40 20.11
N LYS A 133 -10.56 22.35 20.27
CA LYS A 133 -10.87 23.75 20.63
C LYS A 133 -11.78 24.41 19.59
N VAL A 134 -11.54 24.19 18.29
CA VAL A 134 -12.39 24.69 17.21
C VAL A 134 -13.77 24.04 17.20
N ARG A 135 -13.88 22.77 17.61
CA ARG A 135 -15.16 22.07 17.87
C ARG A 135 -15.88 22.56 19.13
N ARG A 136 -15.27 23.47 19.91
CA ARG A 136 -15.78 23.98 21.20
C ARG A 136 -15.95 22.87 22.25
N GLU A 137 -15.12 21.82 22.19
CA GLU A 137 -15.06 20.82 23.26
C GLU A 137 -14.52 21.45 24.55
N GLU A 138 -15.02 20.95 25.69
CA GLU A 138 -14.62 21.39 27.02
C GLU A 138 -13.09 21.22 27.21
N ARG A 139 -12.48 22.15 27.95
CA ARG A 139 -11.03 22.26 28.05
C ARG A 139 -10.39 21.00 28.63
N SER A 140 -10.93 20.45 29.71
CA SER A 140 -10.39 19.23 30.32
C SER A 140 -10.47 18.05 29.36
N LEU A 141 -11.59 17.89 28.64
CA LEU A 141 -11.77 16.80 27.68
C LEU A 141 -10.81 16.92 26.49
N ARG A 142 -10.65 18.12 25.92
CA ARG A 142 -9.74 18.28 24.78
C ARG A 142 -8.28 18.10 25.17
N GLU A 143 -7.88 18.54 26.36
CA GLU A 143 -6.51 18.33 26.85
C GLU A 143 -6.25 16.84 27.12
N GLN A 144 -7.23 16.11 27.65
CA GLN A 144 -7.14 14.66 27.83
C GLN A 144 -6.94 13.93 26.49
N LYS A 145 -7.78 14.21 25.49
CA LYS A 145 -7.66 13.62 24.14
C LYS A 145 -6.33 13.98 23.47
N ALA A 146 -5.91 15.24 23.57
CA ALA A 146 -4.63 15.69 23.02
C ALA A 146 -3.43 14.99 23.68
N ARG A 147 -3.43 14.83 25.01
CA ARG A 147 -2.39 14.06 25.72
C ARG A 147 -2.36 12.59 25.30
N ALA A 148 -3.53 11.98 25.12
CA ALA A 148 -3.61 10.60 24.63
C ALA A 148 -3.01 10.48 23.21
N ALA A 149 -3.36 11.39 22.30
CA ALA A 149 -2.80 11.43 20.95
C ALA A 149 -1.28 11.68 20.96
N LEU A 150 -0.79 12.60 21.79
CA LEU A 150 0.65 12.87 21.96
C LEU A 150 1.40 11.65 22.49
N LYS A 151 0.83 10.93 23.46
CA LYS A 151 1.40 9.68 23.97
C LYS A 151 1.46 8.62 22.86
N THR A 152 0.41 8.49 22.05
CA THR A 152 0.35 7.54 20.93
C THR A 152 1.45 7.78 19.90
N VAL A 153 1.84 9.04 19.65
CA VAL A 153 2.94 9.38 18.73
C VAL A 153 4.31 9.50 19.42
N GLY A 154 4.44 9.08 20.68
CA GLY A 154 5.72 9.06 21.40
C GLY A 154 6.19 10.42 21.95
N LEU A 155 5.29 11.40 22.10
CA LEU A 155 5.59 12.75 22.63
C LEU A 155 5.09 12.99 24.06
N GLY A 156 4.92 11.94 24.86
CA GLY A 156 4.63 12.10 26.29
C GLY A 156 5.75 12.85 27.01
N GLY A 157 5.40 13.83 27.84
CA GLY A 157 6.36 14.70 28.55
C GLY A 157 6.76 15.97 27.80
N TRP A 158 6.39 16.11 26.52
CA TRP A 158 6.70 17.30 25.71
C TRP A 158 5.56 18.33 25.65
N GLU A 159 4.48 18.12 26.40
CA GLU A 159 3.22 18.86 26.27
C GLU A 159 3.37 20.38 26.45
N ALA A 160 4.25 20.80 27.36
CA ALA A 160 4.44 22.20 27.74
C ALA A 160 5.46 22.95 26.86
N TYR A 161 6.17 22.26 25.97
CA TYR A 161 7.18 22.86 25.11
C TYR A 161 6.55 23.55 23.89
N TYR A 162 7.32 24.44 23.25
CA TYR A 162 6.93 25.11 22.01
C TYR A 162 7.55 24.41 20.79
N PRO A 163 6.96 24.53 19.58
CA PRO A 163 7.47 23.88 18.38
C PRO A 163 8.95 24.15 18.06
N GLU A 164 9.45 25.35 18.37
CA GLU A 164 10.85 25.74 18.17
C GLU A 164 11.85 24.93 19.00
N SER A 165 11.39 24.32 20.10
CA SER A 165 12.19 23.44 20.95
C SER A 165 12.28 22.00 20.43
N LEU A 166 11.63 21.69 19.30
CA LEU A 166 11.47 20.34 18.78
C LEU A 166 12.27 20.14 17.49
N SER A 167 12.79 18.93 17.30
CA SER A 167 13.32 18.50 15.99
C SER A 167 12.21 18.44 14.94
N GLY A 168 12.56 18.46 13.65
CA GLY A 168 11.57 18.36 12.57
C GLY A 168 10.69 17.11 12.66
N GLY A 169 11.26 15.96 13.03
CA GLY A 169 10.49 14.72 13.24
C GLY A 169 9.51 14.83 14.41
N MET A 170 9.88 15.51 15.49
CA MET A 170 8.99 15.77 16.61
C MET A 170 7.88 16.75 16.22
N GLN A 171 8.17 17.81 15.46
CA GLN A 171 7.14 18.72 14.94
C GLN A 171 6.13 17.98 14.04
N GLN A 172 6.61 17.06 13.21
CA GLN A 172 5.73 16.21 12.40
C GLN A 172 4.81 15.33 13.26
N ARG A 173 5.35 14.72 14.33
CA ARG A 173 4.55 13.95 15.31
C ARG A 173 3.48 14.80 15.98
N VAL A 174 3.77 16.06 16.32
CA VAL A 174 2.74 16.99 16.83
C VAL A 174 1.64 17.24 15.80
N GLY A 175 2.00 17.42 14.52
CA GLY A 175 1.06 17.57 13.42
C GLY A 175 0.14 16.34 13.25
N LEU A 176 0.71 15.13 13.36
CA LEU A 176 -0.03 13.87 13.35
C LEU A 176 -0.93 13.74 14.60
N ALA A 177 -0.41 14.02 15.79
CA ALA A 177 -1.20 14.00 17.03
C ALA A 177 -2.38 14.95 16.97
N ARG A 178 -2.20 16.15 16.40
CA ARG A 178 -3.30 17.11 16.17
C ARG A 178 -4.40 16.54 15.28
N ALA A 179 -4.02 15.83 14.21
CA ALA A 179 -4.98 15.17 13.33
C ALA A 179 -5.71 14.03 14.09
N LEU A 180 -4.96 13.17 14.76
CA LEU A 180 -5.48 12.01 15.50
C LEU A 180 -6.36 12.39 16.70
N ALA A 181 -6.04 13.48 17.40
CA ALA A 181 -6.81 13.93 18.57
C ALA A 181 -8.28 14.22 18.24
N THR A 182 -8.56 14.57 16.98
CA THR A 182 -9.92 14.82 16.49
C THR A 182 -10.68 13.55 16.11
N ASP A 183 -10.02 12.38 16.14
CA ASP A 183 -10.58 11.07 15.77
C ASP A 183 -11.30 11.07 14.41
N PRO A 184 -10.65 11.53 13.33
CA PRO A 184 -11.27 11.60 12.00
C PRO A 184 -11.50 10.19 11.42
N GLU A 185 -12.38 10.10 10.42
CA GLU A 185 -12.57 8.88 9.62
C GLU A 185 -11.51 8.77 8.50
N ILE A 186 -11.10 9.92 7.96
CA ILE A 186 -10.14 10.02 6.85
C ILE A 186 -8.97 10.95 7.25
N LEU A 187 -7.76 10.43 7.14
CA LEU A 187 -6.52 11.18 7.33
C LEU A 187 -5.93 11.52 5.96
N LEU A 188 -5.78 12.81 5.68
CA LEU A 188 -5.17 13.33 4.47
C LEU A 188 -3.74 13.78 4.78
N MET A 189 -2.73 13.15 4.19
CA MET A 189 -1.32 13.47 4.43
C MET A 189 -0.65 13.95 3.15
N ASP A 190 -0.18 15.21 3.14
CA ASP A 190 0.45 15.84 1.98
C ASP A 190 1.96 15.90 2.19
N GLU A 191 2.70 14.92 1.68
CA GLU A 191 4.16 14.78 1.81
C GLU A 191 4.67 14.94 3.26
N PRO A 192 4.14 14.18 4.22
CA PRO A 192 4.42 14.38 5.65
C PRO A 192 5.87 14.09 6.05
N PHE A 193 6.65 13.43 5.19
CA PHE A 193 8.03 13.05 5.46
C PHE A 193 9.06 13.84 4.66
N SER A 194 8.58 14.71 3.76
CA SER A 194 9.45 15.58 2.97
C SER A 194 10.23 16.52 3.89
N GLY A 195 11.55 16.56 3.72
CA GLY A 195 12.44 17.39 4.54
C GLY A 195 12.92 16.75 5.85
N LEU A 196 12.54 15.50 6.13
CA LEU A 196 13.08 14.74 7.27
C LEU A 196 14.35 13.96 6.88
N ASP A 197 15.26 13.84 7.85
CA ASP A 197 16.45 12.98 7.77
C ASP A 197 16.05 11.51 7.49
N PRO A 198 16.81 10.75 6.69
CA PRO A 198 16.47 9.38 6.32
C PRO A 198 16.19 8.44 7.50
N LEU A 199 16.90 8.57 8.62
CA LEU A 199 16.70 7.69 9.78
C LEU A 199 15.38 8.00 10.48
N ILE A 200 15.10 9.28 10.72
CA ILE A 200 13.85 9.75 11.31
C ILE A 200 12.65 9.43 10.42
N ARG A 201 12.83 9.58 9.10
CA ARG A 201 11.82 9.22 8.10
C ARG A 201 11.42 7.75 8.21
N ARG A 202 12.39 6.83 8.22
CA ARG A 202 12.12 5.38 8.35
C ARG A 202 11.39 5.05 9.64
N GLN A 203 11.84 5.61 10.75
CA GLN A 203 11.20 5.41 12.05
C GLN A 203 9.73 5.87 12.04
N LEU A 204 9.44 7.04 11.46
CA LEU A 204 8.06 7.53 11.37
C LEU A 204 7.18 6.72 10.42
N GLN A 205 7.76 6.15 9.36
CA GLN A 205 7.04 5.24 8.47
C GLN A 205 6.65 3.96 9.22
N ASP A 206 7.58 3.34 9.95
CA ASP A 206 7.30 2.13 10.75
C ASP A 206 6.19 2.38 11.77
N GLU A 207 6.26 3.51 12.47
CA GLU A 207 5.22 3.92 13.42
C GLU A 207 3.87 4.18 12.75
N LEU A 208 3.83 4.75 11.52
CA LEU A 208 2.57 4.92 10.80
C LEU A 208 1.94 3.57 10.40
N VAL A 209 2.75 2.58 10.02
CA VAL A 209 2.25 1.22 9.73
C VAL A 209 1.62 0.62 10.99
N GLU A 210 2.33 0.69 12.11
CA GLU A 210 1.80 0.20 13.40
C GLU A 210 0.51 0.93 13.83
N LEU A 211 0.47 2.25 13.63
CA LEU A 211 -0.71 3.06 13.94
C LEU A 211 -1.89 2.74 13.03
N GLN A 212 -1.68 2.55 11.73
CA GLN A 212 -2.76 2.16 10.83
C GLN A 212 -3.29 0.77 11.19
N GLY A 213 -2.41 -0.20 11.49
CA GLY A 213 -2.80 -1.54 11.91
C GLY A 213 -3.72 -1.52 13.14
N ARG A 214 -3.46 -0.61 14.08
CA ARG A 214 -4.26 -0.45 15.32
C ARG A 214 -5.53 0.36 15.15
N LEU A 215 -5.50 1.44 14.38
CA LEU A 215 -6.59 2.42 14.32
C LEU A 215 -7.56 2.18 13.14
N GLN A 216 -7.14 1.42 12.13
CA GLN A 216 -7.96 1.05 10.96
C GLN A 216 -8.67 2.27 10.32
N LYS A 217 -7.98 3.41 10.29
CA LYS A 217 -8.46 4.65 9.67
C LYS A 217 -8.16 4.64 8.18
N THR A 218 -8.99 5.33 7.41
CA THR A 218 -8.71 5.54 5.99
C THR A 218 -7.62 6.60 5.86
N VAL A 219 -6.55 6.32 5.11
CA VAL A 219 -5.45 7.25 4.89
C VAL A 219 -5.33 7.55 3.40
N VAL A 220 -5.29 8.83 3.02
CA VAL A 220 -4.89 9.28 1.68
C VAL A 220 -3.54 9.97 1.83
N PHE A 221 -2.50 9.32 1.31
CA PHE A 221 -1.12 9.71 1.53
C PHE A 221 -0.46 10.15 0.23
N VAL A 222 0.08 11.36 0.17
CA VAL A 222 0.79 11.87 -0.99
C VAL A 222 2.29 11.76 -0.76
N THR A 223 3.00 11.19 -1.72
CA THR A 223 4.46 11.15 -1.74
C THR A 223 5.03 11.22 -3.14
N HIS A 224 6.33 11.49 -3.24
CA HIS A 224 7.12 11.33 -4.44
C HIS A 224 8.13 10.16 -4.33
N ASP A 225 8.23 9.52 -3.16
CA ASP A 225 9.14 8.41 -2.91
C ASP A 225 8.42 7.08 -3.16
N LEU A 226 8.98 6.27 -4.06
CA LEU A 226 8.43 4.96 -4.36
C LEU A 226 8.49 4.02 -3.16
N HIS A 227 9.57 4.06 -2.38
CA HIS A 227 9.72 3.16 -1.23
C HIS A 227 8.65 3.43 -0.17
N GLU A 228 8.22 4.69 -0.03
CA GLU A 228 7.09 5.04 0.83
C GLU A 228 5.79 4.44 0.31
N ALA A 229 5.54 4.56 -0.98
CA ALA A 229 4.33 4.02 -1.60
C ALA A 229 4.25 2.48 -1.46
N LEU A 230 5.38 1.79 -1.68
CA LEU A 230 5.46 0.33 -1.59
C LEU A 230 5.36 -0.17 -0.16
N LYS A 231 5.89 0.57 0.81
CA LYS A 231 5.90 0.16 2.22
C LYS A 231 4.56 0.43 2.92
N LEU A 232 3.89 1.52 2.57
CA LEU A 232 2.71 2.00 3.30
C LEU A 232 1.39 1.72 2.58
N GLY A 233 1.41 1.66 1.25
CA GLY A 233 0.19 1.67 0.44
C GLY A 233 -0.41 0.30 0.22
N ASP A 234 -1.70 0.16 0.55
CA ASP A 234 -2.51 -0.97 0.08
C ASP A 234 -2.74 -0.86 -1.44
N ARG A 235 -2.98 0.38 -1.90
CA ARG A 235 -3.12 0.75 -3.31
C ARG A 235 -2.39 2.06 -3.58
N VAL A 236 -1.80 2.15 -4.76
CA VAL A 236 -1.03 3.29 -5.23
C VAL A 236 -1.65 3.83 -6.52
N ALA A 237 -1.93 5.13 -6.55
CA ALA A 237 -2.28 5.89 -7.74
C ALA A 237 -1.07 6.70 -8.23
N ILE A 238 -0.56 6.40 -9.42
CA ILE A 238 0.53 7.15 -10.04
C ILE A 238 -0.06 8.28 -10.89
N MET A 239 0.39 9.51 -10.62
CA MET A 239 -0.05 10.71 -11.32
C MET A 239 1.06 11.36 -12.15
N ARG A 240 0.71 11.78 -13.37
CA ARG A 240 1.56 12.58 -14.27
C ARG A 240 0.72 13.70 -14.88
N ASP A 241 1.25 14.92 -14.90
CA ASP A 241 0.62 16.08 -15.56
C ASP A 241 -0.85 16.37 -15.20
N GLY A 242 -1.26 16.02 -13.98
CA GLY A 242 -2.62 16.19 -13.48
C GLY A 242 -3.56 15.02 -13.76
N GLU A 243 -3.08 13.97 -14.39
CA GLU A 243 -3.83 12.76 -14.73
C GLU A 243 -3.41 11.59 -13.84
N VAL A 244 -4.33 10.66 -13.60
CA VAL A 244 -4.02 9.36 -13.01
C VAL A 244 -3.66 8.40 -14.14
N ILE A 245 -2.45 7.86 -14.10
CA ILE A 245 -1.91 6.97 -15.15
C ILE A 245 -2.23 5.52 -14.83
N GLN A 246 -2.04 5.11 -13.57
CA GLN A 246 -2.31 3.75 -13.11
C GLN A 246 -2.74 3.77 -11.64
N ILE A 247 -3.68 2.90 -11.29
CA ILE A 247 -4.03 2.58 -9.91
C ILE A 247 -3.92 1.07 -9.76
N GLY A 248 -3.21 0.60 -8.74
CA GLY A 248 -3.07 -0.82 -8.46
C GLY A 248 -2.43 -1.08 -7.10
N THR A 249 -2.28 -2.35 -6.74
CA THR A 249 -1.45 -2.74 -5.59
C THR A 249 0.04 -2.44 -5.89
N PRO A 250 0.89 -2.32 -4.88
CA PRO A 250 2.35 -2.25 -5.06
C PRO A 250 2.90 -3.31 -6.03
N GLU A 251 2.40 -4.54 -5.93
CA GLU A 251 2.74 -5.66 -6.81
C GLU A 251 2.32 -5.40 -8.27
N GLU A 252 1.06 -5.01 -8.52
CA GLU A 252 0.57 -4.72 -9.88
C GLU A 252 1.35 -3.58 -10.55
N ILE A 253 1.74 -2.56 -9.77
CA ILE A 253 2.50 -1.40 -10.24
C ILE A 253 3.90 -1.81 -10.71
N ILE A 254 4.55 -2.77 -10.03
CA ILE A 254 5.89 -3.26 -10.39
C ILE A 254 5.82 -4.29 -11.52
N SER A 255 4.93 -5.28 -11.39
CA SER A 255 4.88 -6.43 -12.30
C SER A 255 4.20 -6.09 -13.63
N ASN A 256 3.26 -5.13 -13.64
CA ASN A 256 2.51 -4.73 -14.83
C ASN A 256 2.39 -3.21 -14.96
N PRO A 257 3.49 -2.49 -15.27
CA PRO A 257 3.46 -1.05 -15.45
C PRO A 257 2.66 -0.68 -16.71
N ALA A 258 1.71 0.25 -16.56
CA ALA A 258 0.77 0.63 -17.61
C ALA A 258 1.41 1.33 -18.82
N ASP A 259 2.48 2.10 -18.61
CA ASP A 259 3.24 2.76 -19.67
C ASP A 259 4.74 2.83 -19.34
N GLY A 260 5.54 3.37 -20.27
CA GLY A 260 6.97 3.56 -20.07
C GLY A 260 7.32 4.49 -18.91
N TYR A 261 6.44 5.44 -18.58
CA TYR A 261 6.65 6.31 -17.43
C TYR A 261 6.50 5.54 -16.12
N VAL A 262 5.45 4.74 -15.94
CA VAL A 262 5.32 3.90 -14.74
C VAL A 262 6.50 2.95 -14.61
N ARG A 263 6.94 2.34 -15.71
CA ARG A 263 8.13 1.47 -15.75
C ARG A 263 9.41 2.19 -15.34
N ASP A 264 9.59 3.44 -15.77
CA ASP A 264 10.73 4.26 -15.37
C ASP A 264 10.65 4.64 -13.88
N PHE A 265 9.45 4.86 -13.35
CA PHE A 265 9.23 5.11 -11.92
C PHE A 265 9.62 3.92 -11.05
N THR A 266 9.30 2.70 -11.49
CA THR A 266 9.51 1.48 -10.72
C THR A 266 10.87 0.83 -10.93
N ARG A 267 11.72 1.39 -11.81
CA ARG A 267 13.01 0.80 -12.19
C ARG A 267 13.96 0.56 -11.01
N ASP A 268 14.00 1.48 -10.06
CA ASP A 268 14.87 1.39 -8.89
C ASP A 268 14.20 0.69 -7.69
N ALA A 269 12.96 0.22 -7.84
CA ALA A 269 12.31 -0.56 -6.82
C ALA A 269 12.94 -1.96 -6.77
N SER A 270 13.10 -2.49 -5.56
CA SER A 270 13.46 -3.90 -5.39
C SER A 270 12.17 -4.73 -5.42
N PRO A 271 11.91 -5.53 -6.48
CA PRO A 271 10.70 -6.35 -6.50
C PRO A 271 10.70 -7.39 -5.38
N ALA A 272 11.90 -7.79 -4.91
CA ALA A 272 12.08 -8.70 -3.78
C ALA A 272 11.38 -8.22 -2.48
N ARG A 273 11.17 -6.92 -2.33
CA ARG A 273 10.54 -6.30 -1.15
C ARG A 273 9.03 -6.16 -1.24
N VAL A 274 8.46 -6.50 -2.38
CA VAL A 274 7.06 -6.22 -2.71
C VAL A 274 6.35 -7.51 -3.12
N LEU A 275 7.02 -8.34 -3.91
CA LEU A 275 6.49 -9.62 -4.33
C LEU A 275 6.45 -10.59 -3.16
N THR A 276 5.30 -11.23 -2.99
CA THR A 276 5.04 -12.21 -1.93
C THR A 276 5.12 -13.63 -2.47
N ALA A 277 5.18 -14.62 -1.58
CA ALA A 277 5.09 -16.03 -1.94
C ALA A 277 3.84 -16.30 -2.80
N ALA A 278 2.70 -15.73 -2.42
CA ALA A 278 1.45 -15.89 -3.17
C ALA A 278 1.52 -15.29 -4.59
N GLY A 279 2.26 -14.20 -4.78
CA GLY A 279 2.44 -13.56 -6.07
C GLY A 279 3.34 -14.33 -7.04
N ILE A 280 4.31 -15.09 -6.51
CA ILE A 280 5.29 -15.84 -7.34
C ILE A 280 5.11 -17.36 -7.30
N MET A 281 4.16 -17.87 -6.52
CA MET A 281 3.91 -19.31 -6.42
C MET A 281 3.25 -19.84 -7.69
N GLN A 282 3.43 -21.14 -7.90
CA GLN A 282 2.81 -21.89 -8.98
C GLN A 282 2.25 -23.20 -8.47
N GLU A 283 1.41 -23.84 -9.28
CA GLU A 283 0.92 -25.17 -8.97
C GLU A 283 2.04 -26.20 -9.18
N PRO A 284 2.29 -27.13 -8.23
CA PRO A 284 3.29 -28.17 -8.42
C PRO A 284 2.91 -29.09 -9.58
N ALA A 285 3.91 -29.58 -10.32
CA ALA A 285 3.69 -30.52 -11.42
C ALA A 285 2.99 -31.81 -10.94
N VAL A 286 3.32 -32.26 -9.73
CA VAL A 286 2.70 -33.40 -9.07
C VAL A 286 2.39 -33.04 -7.62
N LEU A 287 1.14 -33.28 -7.21
CA LEU A 287 0.71 -33.21 -5.82
C LEU A 287 0.17 -34.57 -5.37
N LEU A 288 0.75 -35.13 -4.33
CA LEU A 288 0.38 -36.43 -3.80
C LEU A 288 -0.56 -36.29 -2.61
N TYR A 289 -1.46 -37.25 -2.44
CA TYR A 289 -2.34 -37.33 -1.28
C TYR A 289 -1.94 -38.51 -0.40
N ARG A 290 -1.91 -38.30 0.93
CA ARG A 290 -1.50 -39.31 1.91
C ARG A 290 -2.23 -40.65 1.77
N TRP A 291 -3.50 -40.64 1.37
CA TRP A 291 -4.31 -41.86 1.21
C TRP A 291 -3.94 -42.72 0.00
N GLN A 292 -3.15 -42.21 -0.96
CA GLN A 292 -2.74 -42.96 -2.15
C GLN A 292 -1.72 -44.06 -1.85
N GLY A 293 -0.99 -43.94 -0.73
CA GLY A 293 0.06 -44.88 -0.32
C GLY A 293 1.39 -44.76 -1.11
N PRO A 294 2.52 -45.22 -0.53
CA PRO A 294 3.85 -45.06 -1.13
C PRO A 294 4.03 -45.71 -2.51
N ARG A 295 3.39 -46.86 -2.74
CA ARG A 295 3.47 -47.60 -4.03
C ARG A 295 2.87 -46.81 -5.19
N THR A 296 1.70 -46.22 -4.97
CA THR A 296 0.99 -45.41 -5.96
C THR A 296 1.76 -44.13 -6.23
N ALA A 297 2.24 -43.47 -5.17
CA ALA A 297 3.05 -42.26 -5.27
C ALA A 297 4.33 -42.47 -6.09
N ARG A 298 5.04 -43.57 -5.83
CA ARG A 298 6.23 -43.96 -6.61
C ARG A 298 5.91 -44.12 -8.09
N LYS A 299 4.77 -44.73 -8.42
CA LYS A 299 4.33 -44.91 -9.81
C LYS A 299 4.04 -43.54 -10.45
N ILE A 300 3.27 -42.68 -9.79
CA ILE A 300 2.94 -41.34 -10.28
C ILE A 300 4.21 -40.53 -10.56
N LEU A 301 5.15 -40.50 -9.62
CA LEU A 301 6.41 -39.77 -9.80
C LEU A 301 7.24 -40.27 -11.00
N ARG A 302 7.26 -41.59 -11.25
CA ARG A 302 7.94 -42.15 -12.44
C ARG A 302 7.24 -41.79 -13.74
N ASP A 303 5.92 -41.92 -13.77
CA ASP A 303 5.11 -41.65 -14.96
C ASP A 303 5.21 -40.17 -15.36
N GLU A 304 5.18 -39.27 -14.36
CA GLU A 304 5.30 -37.82 -14.52
C GLU A 304 6.77 -37.32 -14.52
N ARG A 305 7.75 -38.23 -14.47
CA ARG A 305 9.20 -37.94 -14.46
C ARG A 305 9.61 -36.88 -13.42
N CYS A 306 9.02 -36.93 -12.24
CA CYS A 306 9.30 -36.03 -11.13
C CYS A 306 10.17 -36.72 -10.07
N GLU A 307 11.24 -36.04 -9.64
CA GLU A 307 12.17 -36.59 -8.62
C GLU A 307 11.62 -36.48 -7.19
N TRP A 308 10.64 -35.62 -6.96
CA TRP A 308 10.01 -35.38 -5.67
C TRP A 308 8.61 -34.80 -5.84
N ALA A 309 7.79 -34.86 -4.79
CA ALA A 309 6.52 -34.15 -4.72
C ALA A 309 6.12 -33.86 -3.26
N PHE A 310 5.26 -32.85 -3.10
CA PHE A 310 4.61 -32.58 -1.83
C PHE A 310 3.46 -33.56 -1.58
N VAL A 311 3.23 -33.84 -0.30
CA VAL A 311 2.17 -34.71 0.19
C VAL A 311 1.20 -33.89 1.01
N VAL A 312 -0.10 -34.06 0.75
CA VAL A 312 -1.18 -33.37 1.45
C VAL A 312 -2.27 -34.33 1.97
N THR A 313 -3.09 -33.86 2.89
CA THR A 313 -4.31 -34.56 3.33
C THR A 313 -5.45 -34.40 2.33
N ARG A 314 -6.60 -35.05 2.58
CA ARG A 314 -7.80 -34.90 1.72
C ARG A 314 -8.34 -33.46 1.67
N ILE A 315 -8.07 -32.67 2.70
CA ILE A 315 -8.45 -31.25 2.79
C ILE A 315 -7.32 -30.31 2.37
N ARG A 316 -6.30 -30.84 1.68
CA ARG A 316 -5.09 -30.12 1.24
C ARG A 316 -4.25 -29.53 2.38
N GLU A 317 -4.33 -30.06 3.60
CA GLU A 317 -3.34 -29.69 4.63
C GLU A 317 -1.97 -30.23 4.22
N TYR A 318 -0.94 -29.41 4.36
CA TYR A 318 0.43 -29.78 4.07
C TYR A 318 0.91 -30.84 5.07
N VAL A 319 1.46 -31.96 4.56
CA VAL A 319 1.94 -33.08 5.39
C VAL A 319 3.46 -33.21 5.30
N GLY A 320 4.05 -32.97 4.13
CA GLY A 320 5.50 -33.04 3.94
C GLY A 320 5.91 -33.24 2.49
N LEU A 321 7.14 -33.70 2.28
CA LEU A 321 7.73 -33.97 0.97
C LEU A 321 8.26 -35.39 0.90
N VAL A 322 8.18 -36.02 -0.28
CA VAL A 322 8.81 -37.31 -0.57
C VAL A 322 9.66 -37.20 -1.83
N THR A 323 10.76 -37.97 -1.87
CA THR A 323 11.57 -38.14 -3.09
C THR A 323 11.33 -39.50 -3.71
N LEU A 324 11.57 -39.62 -5.01
CA LEU A 324 11.47 -40.88 -5.72
C LEU A 324 12.45 -41.91 -5.14
N ASP A 325 13.67 -41.50 -4.81
CA ASP A 325 14.70 -42.36 -4.22
C ASP A 325 14.28 -42.94 -2.85
N ASP A 326 13.70 -42.11 -1.98
CA ASP A 326 13.23 -42.54 -0.67
C ASP A 326 12.04 -43.51 -0.80
N LEU A 327 11.13 -43.24 -1.74
CA LEU A 327 10.01 -44.13 -2.06
C LEU A 327 10.47 -45.45 -2.67
N ASP A 328 11.50 -45.44 -3.52
CA ASP A 328 12.06 -46.66 -4.12
C ASP A 328 12.66 -47.58 -3.07
N ARG A 329 13.45 -47.02 -2.15
CA ARG A 329 14.02 -47.74 -1.00
C ARG A 329 12.94 -48.30 -0.10
N TYR A 330 12.03 -47.43 0.37
CA TYR A 330 11.00 -47.79 1.35
C TYR A 330 10.01 -48.83 0.81
N VAL A 331 9.58 -48.71 -0.45
CA VAL A 331 8.69 -49.72 -1.08
C VAL A 331 9.44 -51.03 -1.32
N GLY A 332 10.73 -50.99 -1.66
CA GLY A 332 11.58 -52.18 -1.83
C GLY A 332 11.74 -52.99 -0.55
N GLU A 333 11.77 -52.32 0.61
CA GLU A 333 11.84 -52.92 1.94
C GLU A 333 10.47 -53.42 2.46
N GLY A 334 9.40 -53.26 1.68
CA GLY A 334 8.05 -53.69 2.04
C GLY A 334 7.24 -52.66 2.82
N GLY A 335 7.72 -51.41 2.92
CA GLY A 335 7.05 -50.30 3.59
C GLY A 335 5.66 -49.97 3.02
N SER A 336 4.79 -49.44 3.88
CA SER A 336 3.39 -49.18 3.53
C SER A 336 2.79 -47.89 4.10
N ASP A 337 3.39 -47.29 5.13
CA ASP A 337 2.91 -46.02 5.69
C ASP A 337 3.66 -44.85 5.07
N PHE A 338 2.92 -43.83 4.64
CA PHE A 338 3.49 -42.59 4.14
C PHE A 338 4.24 -41.82 5.23
N ALA A 339 3.80 -41.91 6.49
CA ALA A 339 4.40 -41.14 7.58
C ALA A 339 5.89 -41.44 7.78
N GLU A 340 6.33 -42.66 7.47
CA GLU A 340 7.70 -43.13 7.71
C GLU A 340 8.68 -42.76 6.57
N VAL A 341 8.17 -42.28 5.43
CA VAL A 341 8.99 -41.92 4.25
C VAL A 341 8.98 -40.41 3.96
N LEU A 342 8.22 -39.63 4.72
CA LEU A 342 8.22 -38.17 4.61
C LEU A 342 9.57 -37.62 5.06
N ARG A 343 10.06 -36.61 4.34
CA ARG A 343 11.18 -35.80 4.81
C ARG A 343 10.70 -34.73 5.78
N ASP A 344 11.31 -34.73 6.96
CA ASP A 344 11.17 -33.67 7.94
C ASP A 344 12.02 -32.44 7.57
N GLY A 345 11.69 -31.28 8.15
CA GLY A 345 12.52 -30.08 8.07
C GLY A 345 12.48 -29.33 6.74
N VAL A 346 11.42 -29.52 5.93
CA VAL A 346 11.19 -28.64 4.78
C VAL A 346 10.64 -27.31 5.28
N GLU A 347 11.46 -26.26 5.14
CA GLU A 347 11.06 -24.88 5.41
C GLU A 347 9.82 -24.50 4.60
N GLN A 348 8.88 -23.80 5.23
CA GLN A 348 7.59 -23.42 4.64
C GLN A 348 7.53 -21.91 4.45
N CYS A 349 6.77 -21.47 3.45
CA CYS A 349 6.50 -20.05 3.22
C CYS A 349 5.04 -19.74 3.55
N ALA A 350 4.81 -18.70 4.34
CA ALA A 350 3.49 -18.09 4.43
C ALA A 350 3.18 -17.34 3.12
N PRO A 351 1.90 -17.25 2.68
CA PRO A 351 1.53 -16.62 1.42
C PRO A 351 1.92 -15.14 1.33
N ASP A 352 1.95 -14.44 2.46
CA ASP A 352 2.30 -13.02 2.61
C ASP A 352 3.81 -12.76 2.80
N MET A 353 4.62 -13.82 2.89
CA MET A 353 6.07 -13.70 3.04
C MET A 353 6.70 -13.08 1.78
N TYR A 354 7.57 -12.09 1.94
CA TYR A 354 8.22 -11.41 0.82
C TYR A 354 9.38 -12.22 0.22
N VAL A 355 9.66 -12.01 -1.06
CA VAL A 355 10.78 -12.65 -1.77
C VAL A 355 12.14 -12.43 -1.08
N GLU A 356 12.39 -11.26 -0.47
CA GLU A 356 13.60 -10.98 0.33
C GLU A 356 13.74 -11.94 1.54
N GLN A 357 12.62 -12.39 2.12
CA GLN A 357 12.58 -13.35 3.22
C GLN A 357 12.62 -14.81 2.74
N ILE A 358 12.05 -15.08 1.56
CA ILE A 358 12.04 -16.41 0.94
C ILE A 358 13.43 -16.77 0.40
N PHE A 359 14.20 -15.79 -0.10
CA PHE A 359 15.47 -16.02 -0.76
C PHE A 359 16.50 -16.82 0.08
N PRO A 360 16.74 -16.49 1.37
CA PRO A 360 17.59 -17.30 2.23
C PRO A 360 17.13 -18.77 2.33
N LEU A 361 15.81 -19.00 2.47
CA LEU A 361 15.23 -20.34 2.56
C LEU A 361 15.43 -21.11 1.25
N ALA A 362 15.16 -20.47 0.11
CA ALA A 362 15.25 -21.07 -1.22
C ALA A 362 16.68 -21.43 -1.63
N ARG A 363 17.67 -20.79 -0.99
CA ARG A 363 19.10 -21.07 -1.18
C ARG A 363 19.53 -22.35 -0.46
N GLU A 364 18.93 -22.65 0.68
CA GLU A 364 19.32 -23.77 1.55
C GLU A 364 18.60 -25.08 1.20
N THR A 365 17.38 -25.00 0.68
CA THR A 365 16.64 -26.19 0.24
C THR A 365 17.08 -26.66 -1.15
N ALA A 366 17.14 -27.97 -1.35
CA ALA A 366 17.29 -28.60 -2.67
C ALA A 366 15.96 -28.68 -3.45
N PHE A 367 14.83 -28.41 -2.79
CA PHE A 367 13.48 -28.56 -3.32
C PHE A 367 12.79 -27.20 -3.52
N ALA A 368 11.57 -27.20 -4.06
CA ALA A 368 10.73 -26.00 -3.95
C ALA A 368 10.29 -25.79 -2.49
N LEU A 369 9.89 -24.58 -2.16
CA LEU A 369 9.30 -24.26 -0.86
C LEU A 369 7.77 -24.38 -0.96
N PRO A 370 7.10 -25.15 -0.08
CA PRO A 370 5.65 -25.20 -0.01
C PRO A 370 5.11 -23.87 0.54
N VAL A 371 4.07 -23.34 -0.12
CA VAL A 371 3.32 -22.17 0.38
C VAL A 371 2.12 -22.68 1.16
N VAL A 372 2.05 -22.33 2.44
CA VAL A 372 1.07 -22.86 3.40
C VAL A 372 0.42 -21.69 4.14
N ASP A 373 -0.91 -21.66 4.20
CA ASP A 373 -1.63 -20.64 4.98
C ASP A 373 -1.65 -20.92 6.49
N GLU A 374 -2.20 -19.99 7.27
CA GLU A 374 -2.30 -20.11 8.73
C GLU A 374 -3.10 -21.33 9.21
N SER A 375 -3.97 -21.90 8.36
CA SER A 375 -4.74 -23.10 8.66
C SER A 375 -3.97 -24.40 8.37
N GLY A 376 -2.73 -24.29 7.88
CA GLY A 376 -1.92 -25.43 7.46
C GLY A 376 -2.25 -25.94 6.06
N ARG A 377 -3.06 -25.20 5.29
CA ARG A 377 -3.47 -25.61 3.94
C ARG A 377 -2.40 -25.25 2.91
N PHE A 378 -2.04 -26.22 2.08
CA PHE A 378 -1.14 -26.05 0.95
C PHE A 378 -1.81 -25.26 -0.18
N LEU A 379 -1.17 -24.17 -0.59
CA LEU A 379 -1.64 -23.28 -1.64
C LEU A 379 -0.89 -23.47 -2.96
N GLY A 380 0.41 -23.75 -2.89
CA GLY A 380 1.27 -23.87 -4.08
C GLY A 380 2.73 -24.08 -3.71
N GLU A 381 3.61 -23.93 -4.69
CA GLU A 381 5.06 -24.04 -4.49
C GLU A 381 5.79 -22.81 -5.02
N VAL A 382 6.89 -22.45 -4.36
CA VAL A 382 7.84 -21.43 -4.81
C VAL A 382 9.14 -22.12 -5.20
N ARG A 383 9.45 -22.11 -6.49
CA ARG A 383 10.74 -22.64 -7.00
C ARG A 383 11.84 -21.60 -6.86
N ARG A 384 13.07 -22.07 -6.64
CA ARG A 384 14.26 -21.21 -6.59
C ARG A 384 14.38 -20.29 -7.81
N ARG A 385 14.04 -20.80 -9.01
CA ARG A 385 14.01 -20.00 -10.24
C ARG A 385 13.02 -18.83 -10.15
N ALA A 386 11.81 -19.06 -9.66
CA ALA A 386 10.80 -18.00 -9.51
C ALA A 386 11.27 -16.90 -8.55
N VAL A 387 11.98 -17.27 -7.47
CA VAL A 387 12.62 -16.31 -6.55
C VAL A 387 13.68 -15.48 -7.29
N PHE A 388 14.54 -16.11 -8.08
CA PHE A 388 15.56 -15.38 -8.86
C PHE A 388 14.94 -14.46 -9.91
N ASP A 389 13.98 -14.94 -10.70
CA ASP A 389 13.31 -14.18 -11.74
C ASP A 389 12.57 -12.96 -11.13
N ALA A 390 11.94 -13.15 -9.96
CA ALA A 390 11.35 -12.07 -9.18
C ALA A 390 12.38 -11.04 -8.70
N MET A 391 13.58 -11.46 -8.31
CA MET A 391 14.63 -10.53 -7.87
C MET A 391 15.24 -9.72 -9.02
N THR A 392 15.32 -10.29 -10.23
CA THR A 392 15.87 -9.60 -11.41
C THR A 392 14.84 -8.75 -12.15
N GLY A 393 13.55 -8.91 -11.83
CA GLY A 393 12.46 -8.22 -12.51
C GLY A 393 12.16 -8.76 -13.91
N ASP A 394 12.69 -9.95 -14.25
CA ASP A 394 12.44 -10.62 -15.52
C ASP A 394 11.14 -11.42 -15.44
N HIS A 395 10.01 -10.72 -15.50
CA HIS A 395 8.69 -11.33 -15.73
C HIS A 395 8.36 -11.43 -17.22
N ASN A 396 9.32 -11.86 -18.05
CA ASN A 396 9.07 -12.23 -19.44
C ASN A 396 8.89 -13.74 -19.55
N GLY A 397 7.70 -14.20 -19.21
CA GLY A 397 7.13 -15.43 -19.74
C GLY A 397 6.63 -15.22 -21.17
N GLU A 398 7.52 -14.90 -22.11
CA GLU A 398 7.26 -15.17 -23.52
C GLU A 398 8.07 -16.39 -23.91
N GLY A 399 7.36 -17.47 -24.25
CA GLY A 399 7.95 -18.64 -24.87
C GLY A 399 8.69 -18.23 -26.14
N GLY A 400 10.01 -18.20 -26.06
CA GLY A 400 10.86 -18.31 -27.23
C GLY A 400 10.71 -19.72 -27.79
N THR A 401 9.76 -19.87 -28.72
CA THR A 401 9.76 -20.95 -29.70
C THR A 401 11.04 -20.90 -30.51
N ASP A 402 11.72 -22.05 -30.55
CA ASP A 402 12.65 -22.57 -31.56
C ASP A 402 13.41 -21.57 -32.46
N ALA A 403 14.74 -21.62 -32.34
CA ALA A 403 15.65 -21.74 -33.48
C ALA A 403 16.92 -22.50 -33.06
#